data_AF-A0A381SAS2-F1
#
_entry.id   AF-A0A381SAS2-F1
#
_cell.length_a   1.000
_cell.length_b   1.000
_cell.length_c   1.000
_cell.angle_alpha   90.00
_cell.angle_beta   90.00
_cell.angle_gamma   90.00
#
_symmetry.space_group_name_H-M   'P 1'
#
loop_
_entity.id
_entity.type
_entity.pdbx_description
1 polymer ?
#
loop_
_entity_poly.entity_id
_entity_poly.type
_entity_poly.pdbx_seq_one_letter_code
_entity_poly.pdbx_strand_id
1 'polypeptide(L)' 'MGVVMKEHARVVVIGGGALGAGLLYYLTKEGWTDVVLVE' A
#
# COMPACT_ATOMS: atom_id res chain seq x y z
N MET A 1 -6.04 -12.84 -18.59
CA MET A 1 -4.85 -12.84 -17.72
C MET A 1 -5.30 -12.33 -16.35
N GLY A 2 -5.18 -13.13 -15.30
CA GLY A 2 -5.56 -12.72 -13.95
C GLY A 2 -4.50 -11.80 -13.34
N VAL A 3 -4.92 -10.83 -12.53
CA VAL A 3 -4.01 -10.03 -11.71
C VAL A 3 -3.52 -10.91 -10.56
N VAL A 4 -2.22 -11.00 -10.35
CA VAL A 4 -1.64 -11.69 -9.18
C VAL A 4 -1.60 -10.71 -8.02
N MET A 5 -2.37 -11.00 -6.97
CA MET A 5 -2.32 -10.24 -5.72
C MET A 5 -1.15 -10.75 -4.87
N LYS A 6 -0.47 -9.85 -4.17
CA LYS A 6 0.52 -10.24 -3.16
C LYS A 6 -0.20 -10.95 -2.01
N GLU A 7 0.31 -12.11 -1.62
CA GLU A 7 -0.20 -12.84 -0.44
C GLU A 7 0.34 -12.27 0.88
N HIS A 8 1.47 -11.56 0.82
CA HIS A 8 2.12 -10.93 1.97
C HIS A 8 2.55 -9.50 1.62
N ALA A 9 2.46 -8.62 2.62
CA ALA A 9 2.99 -7.27 2.59
C ALA A 9 3.47 -6.89 3.99
N ARG A 10 4.54 -6.10 4.10
CA ARG A 10 5.00 -5.53 5.36
C ARG A 10 3.95 -4.61 5.99
N VAL A 11 3.20 -3.87 5.17
CA VAL A 11 2.10 -2.99 5.63
C VAL A 11 0.95 -3.07 4.65
N VAL A 12 -0.26 -3.18 5.19
CA VAL A 12 -1.52 -3.03 4.44
C VAL A 12 -2.25 -1.79 4.97
N VAL A 13 -2.43 -0.79 4.13
CA VAL A 13 -3.24 0.40 4.41
C VAL A 13 -4.66 0.14 3.93
N ILE A 14 -5.63 0.19 4.84
CA ILE A 14 -7.05 -0.03 4.52
C ILE A 14 -7.75 1.33 4.46
N GLY A 15 -8.35 1.64 3.31
CA GLY A 15 -8.98 2.92 3.00
C GLY A 15 -8.02 3.92 2.35
N GLY A 16 -8.38 4.40 1.17
CA GLY A 16 -7.60 5.25 0.27
C GLY A 16 -8.04 6.71 0.23
N GLY A 17 -8.75 7.18 1.27
CA GLY A 17 -8.94 8.60 1.52
C GLY A 17 -7.61 9.35 1.75
N ALA A 18 -7.68 10.67 1.93
CA ALA A 18 -6.50 11.54 1.99
C ALA A 18 -5.41 11.07 2.97
N LEU A 19 -5.81 10.57 4.15
CA LEU A 19 -4.87 10.05 5.15
C LEU A 19 -4.23 8.72 4.72
N GLY A 20 -5.00 7.80 4.13
CA GLY A 20 -4.50 6.49 3.71
C GLY A 20 -3.55 6.59 2.51
N ALA A 21 -3.94 7.34 1.49
CA ALA A 21 -3.07 7.62 0.35
C ALA A 21 -1.81 8.41 0.77
N GLY A 22 -1.97 9.38 1.69
CA GLY A 22 -0.85 10.14 2.24
C GLY A 22 0.14 9.26 3.01
N LEU A 23 -0.36 8.34 3.85
CA LEU A 23 0.49 7.38 4.56
C LEU A 23 1.27 6.48 3.59
N LEU A 24 0.60 5.91 2.59
CA LEU A 24 1.24 5.10 1.56
C LEU A 24 2.35 5.88 0.82
N TYR A 25 2.07 7.14 0.46
CA TYR A 25 3.06 8.01 -0.19
C TYR A 25 4.31 8.21 0.68
N TYR A 26 4.16 8.54 1.96
CA TYR A 26 5.33 8.74 2.83
C TYR A 26 6.11 7.44 3.06
N LEU A 27 5.42 6.30 3.24
CA LEU A 27 6.10 5.00 3.37
C LEU A 27 6.93 4.67 2.13
N THR A 28 6.34 4.83 0.94
CA THR A 28 7.07 4.60 -0.33
C THR A 28 8.20 5.62 -0.55
N LYS A 29 8.02 6.88 -0.14
CA LYS A 29 9.06 7.92 -0.18
C LYS A 29 10.25 7.61 0.73
N GLU A 30 10.01 7.01 1.89
CA GLU A 30 11.05 6.49 2.80
C GLU A 30 11.69 5.18 2.29
N GLY A 31 11.37 4.76 1.06
CA GLY A 31 11.98 3.61 0.40
C GLY A 31 11.30 2.27 0.69
N TRP A 32 10.10 2.28 1.29
CA TRP A 32 9.38 1.04 1.54
C TRP A 32 8.74 0.54 0.24
N THR A 33 9.14 -0.64 -0.20
CA THR A 33 8.68 -1.25 -1.46
C THR A 33 7.61 -2.32 -1.27
N ASP A 34 7.35 -2.72 -0.01
CA ASP A 34 6.41 -3.78 0.34
C ASP A 34 5.23 -3.26 1.17
N VAL A 35 4.54 -2.29 0.59
CA VAL A 35 3.34 -1.67 1.15
C VAL A 35 2.21 -1.76 0.14
N VAL A 36 1.01 -2.09 0.60
CA VAL A 36 -0.19 -2.26 -0.24
C VAL A 36 -1.30 -1.37 0.31
N LEU A 37 -2.08 -0.76 -0.59
CA LEU A 37 -3.33 -0.08 -0.26
C LEU A 37 -4.51 -0.94 -0.74
N VAL A 38 -5.50 -1.11 0.12
CA VAL A 38 -6.77 -1.76 -0.20
C VAL A 38 -7.89 -0.75 0.04
N GLU A 39 -8.69 -0.51 -0.99
CA GLU A 39 -9.93 0.30 -0.94
C GLU A 39 -11.14 -0.63 -0.87
#